data_AF-A0A2K3KZ03-F1
#
_entry.id   AF-A0A2K3KZ03-F1
#
_cell.length_a   1.000
_cell.length_b   1.000
_cell.length_c   1.000
_cell.angle_alpha   90.00
_cell.angle_beta   90.00
_cell.angle_gamma   90.00
#
_symmetry.space_group_name_H-M   'P 1'
#
loop_
_entity.id
_entity.type
_entity.pdbx_description
1 polymer ?
#
loop_
_entity_poly.entity_id
_entity_poly.type
_entity_poly.pdbx_seq_one_letter_code
_entity_poly.pdbx_strand_id
1 'polypeptide(L)'
;MAAQVYARGSFFSDCLNICAKGGLFDTGLHYIQQWKQYESADPGWANSHDLYIIEQKFLETCAHKYFSSKDIKSMMKFVRAFHSMDLKRKFLQSLSLLDELLELEEESGNFVEAVNIAKMMGDILREADLLGKAGEFLEACELMFFYVLAQSLWSGGSKAWPLKQFTQKAELLGRALIFAKEVSSSFYELASTEAKILSNKHDTIIEIMNHLQSSRIHNSTRGEVLCLWKLLDSHFRLNSSKYVWRENIFDVSVEGMIMKSQFSVETLFYCWTCWKDNIVHMLESLSNFKTQEQLHQHNSYVKFALNYLGVQKRMYNLNEIYLLLIPDANWVMKLGDRLLKKNGKIVSVDVQPLVSSAQIYWSSELLSVGMDVLRNLDALYNFSVNKAFSKFCQVQSLLHIYEVSKFLLKSKCFSHGHSDLRTLERFYRQTIECLSHHVVPLDWKKSLAKEMVYQ
;
A
#
# COMPACT_ATOMS: atom_id res chain seq x y z
N MET A 1 -8.51 50.13 35.67
CA MET A 1 -8.42 51.61 35.68
C MET A 1 -7.21 52.11 34.90
N ALA A 2 -5.98 51.65 35.19
CA ALA A 2 -4.77 52.09 34.46
C ALA A 2 -4.78 51.76 32.95
N ALA A 3 -5.03 50.51 32.55
CA ALA A 3 -5.05 50.11 31.14
C ALA A 3 -6.05 50.93 30.29
N GLN A 4 -7.23 51.24 30.84
CA GLN A 4 -8.24 52.07 30.18
C GLN A 4 -7.77 53.52 29.96
N VAL A 5 -6.99 54.08 30.90
CA VAL A 5 -6.42 55.43 30.78
C VAL A 5 -5.36 55.44 29.67
N TYR A 6 -4.48 54.44 29.63
CA TYR A 6 -3.48 54.30 28.57
C TYR A 6 -4.10 54.06 27.19
N ALA A 7 -5.14 53.24 27.10
CA ALA A 7 -5.87 53.00 25.86
C ALA A 7 -6.52 54.27 25.31
N ARG A 8 -7.11 55.12 26.17
CA ARG A 8 -7.70 56.41 25.77
C ARG A 8 -6.66 57.45 25.37
N GLY A 9 -5.45 57.36 25.92
CA GLY A 9 -4.34 58.26 25.59
C GLY A 9 -3.48 57.79 24.41
N SER A 10 -3.90 56.75 23.66
CA SER A 10 -3.11 56.13 22.58
C SER A 10 -1.73 55.62 23.01
N PHE A 11 -1.55 55.30 24.29
CA PHE A 11 -0.32 54.67 24.82
C PHE A 11 -0.42 53.15 24.68
N PHE A 12 -0.35 52.67 23.44
CA PHE A 12 -0.63 51.26 23.08
C PHE A 12 0.25 50.25 23.83
N SER A 13 1.57 50.50 23.85
CA SER A 13 2.55 49.64 24.53
C SER A 13 2.28 49.52 26.03
N ASP A 14 2.05 50.64 26.71
CA ASP A 14 1.80 50.68 28.16
C ASP A 14 0.47 50.02 28.53
N CYS A 15 -0.56 50.24 27.71
CA CYS A 15 -1.86 49.58 27.87
C CYS A 15 -1.71 48.05 27.84
N LEU A 16 -1.08 47.51 26.80
CA LEU A 16 -0.92 46.06 26.64
C LEU A 16 0.04 45.45 27.66
N ASN A 17 1.10 46.16 28.06
CA ASN A 17 2.01 45.71 29.11
C ASN A 17 1.30 45.57 30.46
N ILE A 18 0.43 46.51 30.83
CA ILE A 18 -0.37 46.43 32.05
C ILE A 18 -1.39 45.30 31.96
N CYS A 19 -2.04 45.12 30.80
CA CYS A 19 -2.93 43.99 30.58
C CYS A 19 -2.19 42.66 30.76
N ALA A 20 -0.99 42.53 30.20
CA ALA A 20 -0.18 41.32 30.28
C ALA A 20 0.27 41.01 31.72
N LYS A 21 0.78 42.03 32.44
CA LYS A 21 1.20 41.92 33.85
C LYS A 21 0.02 41.58 34.77
N GLY A 22 -1.13 42.19 34.54
CA GLY A 22 -2.35 41.96 35.30
C GLY A 22 -3.08 40.66 34.96
N GLY A 23 -2.63 39.90 33.96
CA GLY A 23 -3.35 38.71 33.49
C GLY A 23 -4.67 39.01 32.76
N LEU A 24 -4.89 40.26 32.37
CA LEU A 24 -6.11 40.75 31.72
C LEU A 24 -6.02 40.55 30.19
N PHE A 25 -5.76 39.32 29.75
CA PHE A 25 -5.47 39.03 28.34
C PHE A 25 -6.65 39.30 27.41
N ASP A 26 -7.86 38.92 27.82
CA ASP A 26 -9.08 39.18 27.05
C ASP A 26 -9.37 40.68 26.92
N THR A 27 -9.10 41.45 27.98
CA THR A 27 -9.23 42.91 27.95
C THR A 27 -8.22 43.53 26.99
N GLY A 28 -6.97 43.06 27.00
CA GLY A 28 -5.94 43.51 26.05
C GLY A 28 -6.32 43.17 24.60
N LEU A 29 -6.81 41.96 24.34
CA LEU A 29 -7.29 41.56 23.02
C LEU A 29 -8.48 42.42 22.53
N HIS A 30 -9.39 42.78 23.44
CA HIS A 30 -10.50 43.67 23.12
C HIS A 30 -10.02 45.06 22.70
N TYR A 31 -9.01 45.63 23.38
CA TYR A 31 -8.42 46.90 22.97
C TYR A 31 -7.78 46.83 21.58
N ILE A 32 -7.04 45.76 21.29
CA ILE A 32 -6.48 45.53 19.94
C ILE A 32 -7.57 45.54 18.88
N GLN A 33 -8.68 44.84 19.11
CA GLN A 33 -9.81 44.80 18.17
C GLN A 33 -10.44 46.18 17.96
N GLN A 34 -10.58 46.98 19.03
CA GLN A 34 -11.06 48.36 18.93
C GLN A 34 -10.10 49.25 18.12
N TRP A 35 -8.80 49.14 18.36
CA TRP A 35 -7.79 49.91 17.64
C TRP A 35 -7.79 49.62 16.14
N LYS A 36 -7.93 48.34 15.74
CA LYS A 36 -8.06 47.96 14.32
C LYS A 36 -9.29 48.56 13.64
N GLN A 37 -10.40 48.71 14.38
CA GLN A 37 -11.59 49.39 13.85
C GLN A 37 -11.33 50.87 13.62
N TYR A 38 -10.61 51.55 14.53
CA TYR A 38 -10.26 52.96 14.36
C TYR A 38 -9.27 53.17 13.21
N GLU A 39 -8.23 52.33 13.07
CA GLU A 39 -7.29 52.40 11.95
C GLU A 39 -7.98 52.20 10.59
N SER A 40 -8.96 51.30 10.52
CA SER A 40 -9.76 51.10 9.29
C SER A 40 -10.63 52.32 8.92
N ALA A 41 -10.99 53.14 9.91
CA ALA A 41 -11.80 54.35 9.73
C ALA A 41 -10.93 55.60 9.46
N ASP A 42 -9.70 55.64 9.95
CA ASP A 42 -8.73 56.72 9.74
C ASP A 42 -7.30 56.15 9.59
N PRO A 43 -6.81 55.97 8.35
CA PRO A 43 -5.48 55.41 8.07
C PRO A 43 -4.29 56.25 8.59
N GLY A 44 -4.53 57.49 9.07
CA GLY A 44 -3.50 58.36 9.65
C GLY A 44 -3.42 58.32 11.18
N TRP A 45 -4.24 57.50 11.84
CA TRP A 45 -4.45 57.53 13.29
C TRP A 45 -3.25 57.05 14.13
N ALA A 46 -2.38 56.20 13.58
CA ALA A 46 -1.19 55.69 14.28
C ALA A 46 -0.05 55.37 13.29
N ASN A 47 1.18 55.27 13.81
CA ASN A 47 2.26 54.61 13.06
C ASN A 47 1.94 53.12 12.99
N SER A 48 1.31 52.70 11.90
CA SER A 48 0.78 51.34 11.69
C SER A 48 1.84 50.26 11.92
N HIS A 49 3.12 50.55 11.62
CA HIS A 49 4.21 49.60 11.83
C HIS A 49 4.52 49.35 13.32
N ASP A 50 4.53 50.40 14.15
CA ASP A 50 4.81 50.28 15.58
C ASP A 50 3.65 49.56 16.29
N LEU A 51 2.42 49.89 15.91
CA LEU A 51 1.22 49.24 16.43
C LEU A 51 1.22 47.74 16.10
N TYR A 52 1.52 47.39 14.85
CA TYR A 52 1.64 46.01 14.40
C TYR A 52 2.61 45.19 15.26
N ILE A 53 3.80 45.72 15.55
CA ILE A 53 4.82 45.04 16.38
C ILE A 53 4.35 44.89 17.83
N ILE A 54 3.78 45.95 18.40
CA ILE A 54 3.29 45.96 19.78
C ILE A 54 2.18 44.93 19.98
N GLU A 55 1.22 44.90 19.06
CA GLU A 55 0.10 43.94 19.07
C GLU A 55 0.61 42.51 18.93
N GLN A 56 1.46 42.23 17.94
CA GLN A 56 1.95 40.88 17.68
C GLN A 56 2.70 40.33 18.91
N LYS A 57 3.57 41.15 19.51
CA LYS A 57 4.32 40.77 20.72
C LYS A 57 3.41 40.48 21.90
N PHE A 58 2.34 41.27 22.08
CA PHE A 58 1.36 41.01 23.13
C PHE A 58 0.61 39.69 22.89
N LEU A 59 0.15 39.44 21.66
CA LEU A 59 -0.56 38.22 21.30
C LEU A 59 0.31 36.97 21.52
N GLU A 60 1.58 37.00 21.10
CA GLU A 60 2.56 35.93 21.34
C GLU A 60 2.80 35.70 22.83
N THR A 61 2.93 36.77 23.61
CA THR A 61 3.10 36.68 25.08
C THR A 61 1.91 36.00 25.74
N CYS A 62 0.69 36.36 25.33
CA CYS A 62 -0.54 35.75 25.84
C CYS A 62 -0.62 34.27 25.45
N ALA A 63 -0.36 33.95 24.19
CA ALA A 63 -0.36 32.58 23.68
C ALA A 63 0.65 31.70 24.44
N HIS A 64 1.89 32.16 24.63
CA HIS A 64 2.89 31.43 25.41
C HIS A 64 2.48 31.20 26.87
N LYS A 65 1.81 32.17 27.50
CA LYS A 65 1.38 32.03 28.90
C LYS A 65 0.24 31.02 29.06
N TYR A 66 -0.71 31.00 28.13
CA TYR A 66 -1.75 29.97 28.09
C TYR A 66 -1.20 28.58 27.75
N PHE A 67 -0.26 28.50 26.80
CA PHE A 67 0.46 27.26 26.50
C PHE A 67 1.19 26.71 27.74
N SER A 68 1.91 27.56 28.47
CA SER A 68 2.60 27.20 29.72
C SER A 68 1.62 26.69 30.80
N SER A 69 0.37 27.16 30.75
CA SER A 69 -0.71 26.72 31.64
C SER A 69 -1.47 25.50 31.12
N LYS A 70 -1.04 24.91 29.99
CA LYS A 70 -1.69 23.80 29.27
C LYS A 70 -3.11 24.10 28.81
N ASP A 71 -3.49 25.37 28.69
CA ASP A 71 -4.78 25.79 28.15
C ASP A 71 -4.65 26.10 26.66
N ILE A 72 -4.63 25.03 25.87
CA ILE A 72 -4.52 25.10 24.41
C ILE A 72 -5.70 25.86 23.79
N LYS A 73 -6.90 25.68 24.34
CA LYS A 73 -8.11 26.34 23.83
C LYS A 73 -8.00 27.85 23.93
N SER A 74 -7.61 28.36 25.09
CA SER A 74 -7.40 29.80 25.27
C SER A 74 -6.21 30.31 24.47
N MET A 75 -5.10 29.55 24.40
CA MET A 75 -3.96 29.90 23.54
C MET A 75 -4.41 30.08 22.07
N MET A 76 -5.19 29.15 21.52
CA MET A 76 -5.64 29.20 20.13
C MET A 76 -6.51 30.42 19.81
N LYS A 77 -7.21 30.98 20.80
CA LYS A 77 -7.92 32.26 20.64
C LYS A 77 -6.97 33.40 20.27
N PHE A 78 -5.79 33.46 20.90
CA PHE A 78 -4.77 34.49 20.61
C PHE A 78 -4.01 34.18 19.32
N VAL A 79 -3.68 32.90 19.07
CA VAL A 79 -3.02 32.49 17.81
C VAL A 79 -3.88 32.83 16.60
N ARG A 80 -5.20 32.59 16.65
CA ARG A 80 -6.12 32.98 15.57
C ARG A 80 -6.10 34.49 15.28
N ALA A 81 -5.80 35.31 16.28
CA ALA A 81 -5.71 36.76 16.17
C ALA A 81 -4.35 37.28 15.64
N PHE A 82 -3.35 36.42 15.44
CA PHE A 82 -2.06 36.81 14.85
C PHE A 82 -2.25 37.39 13.45
N HIS A 83 -1.34 38.29 13.08
CA HIS A 83 -1.48 39.12 11.89
C HIS A 83 -1.42 38.36 10.56
N SER A 84 -0.71 37.23 10.50
CA SER A 84 -0.55 36.46 9.28
C SER A 84 -0.54 34.95 9.55
N MET A 85 -0.86 34.16 8.51
CA MET A 85 -0.75 32.71 8.58
C MET A 85 0.69 32.25 8.82
N ASP A 86 1.69 32.96 8.29
CA ASP A 86 3.11 32.60 8.51
C ASP A 86 3.54 32.75 9.97
N LEU A 87 3.04 33.78 10.66
CA LEU A 87 3.26 33.95 12.10
C LEU A 87 2.58 32.82 12.89
N LYS A 88 1.36 32.44 12.51
CA LYS A 88 0.62 31.32 13.12
C LYS A 88 1.39 30.01 12.95
N ARG A 89 1.83 29.70 11.71
CA ARG A 89 2.66 28.54 11.36
C ARG A 89 3.93 28.50 12.20
N LYS A 90 4.73 29.57 12.15
CA LYS A 90 6.01 29.65 12.85
C LYS A 90 5.84 29.44 14.36
N PHE A 91 4.83 30.04 14.95
CA PHE A 91 4.53 29.90 16.37
C PHE A 91 4.14 28.47 16.74
N LEU A 92 3.14 27.89 16.07
CA LEU A 92 2.66 26.53 16.37
C LEU A 92 3.71 25.47 16.09
N GLN A 93 4.48 25.61 14.99
CA GLN A 93 5.62 24.73 14.70
C GLN A 93 6.70 24.81 15.78
N SER A 94 7.01 26.00 16.30
CA SER A 94 7.99 26.16 17.39
C SER A 94 7.58 25.44 18.68
N LEU A 95 6.27 25.23 18.88
CA LEU A 95 5.69 24.51 20.01
C LEU A 95 5.35 23.05 19.69
N SER A 96 5.63 22.59 18.47
CA SER A 96 5.28 21.25 17.96
C SER A 96 3.76 20.93 18.03
N LEU A 97 2.92 21.95 17.84
CA LEU A 97 1.45 21.87 17.87
C LEU A 97 0.87 21.67 16.46
N LEU A 98 1.07 20.46 15.91
CA LEU A 98 0.66 20.12 14.54
C LEU A 98 -0.85 19.92 14.40
N ASP A 99 -1.54 19.40 15.41
CA ASP A 99 -2.99 19.21 15.39
C ASP A 99 -3.71 20.57 15.28
N GLU A 100 -3.29 21.54 16.08
CA GLU A 100 -3.83 22.90 16.08
C GLU A 100 -3.47 23.66 14.80
N LEU A 101 -2.28 23.41 14.24
CA LEU A 101 -1.87 24.01 12.98
C LEU A 101 -2.73 23.46 11.83
N LEU A 102 -2.99 22.15 11.85
CA LEU A 102 -3.85 21.50 10.86
C LEU A 102 -5.27 22.09 10.88
N GLU A 103 -5.84 22.28 12.08
CA GLU A 103 -7.16 22.91 12.27
C GLU A 103 -7.21 24.30 11.61
N LEU A 104 -6.18 25.13 11.79
CA LEU A 104 -6.11 26.46 11.18
C LEU A 104 -6.00 26.43 9.65
N GLU A 105 -5.20 25.53 9.10
CA GLU A 105 -5.09 25.41 7.64
C GLU A 105 -6.43 24.95 7.04
N GLU A 106 -7.14 24.02 7.69
CA GLU A 106 -8.47 23.60 7.28
C GLU A 106 -9.53 24.71 7.39
N GLU A 107 -9.53 25.48 8.49
CA GLU A 107 -10.42 26.64 8.67
C GLU A 107 -10.20 27.70 7.59
N SER A 108 -8.95 27.88 7.15
CA SER A 108 -8.60 28.80 6.06
C SER A 108 -8.82 28.24 4.65
N GLY A 109 -9.24 26.98 4.54
CA GLY A 109 -9.43 26.30 3.25
C GLY A 109 -8.13 25.96 2.52
N ASN A 110 -6.98 26.07 3.18
CA ASN A 110 -5.67 25.78 2.60
C ASN A 110 -5.33 24.29 2.70
N PHE A 111 -6.07 23.48 1.94
CA PHE A 111 -5.96 22.02 2.02
C PHE A 111 -4.60 21.48 1.55
N VAL A 112 -3.88 22.20 0.68
CA VAL A 112 -2.52 21.80 0.26
C VAL A 112 -1.57 21.78 1.45
N GLU A 113 -1.60 22.81 2.30
CA GLU A 113 -0.76 22.86 3.49
C GLU A 113 -1.27 21.90 4.58
N ALA A 114 -2.59 21.75 4.71
CA ALA A 114 -3.17 20.74 5.60
C ALA A 114 -2.68 19.32 5.27
N VAL A 115 -2.60 18.97 3.98
CA VAL A 115 -2.02 17.70 3.51
C VAL A 115 -0.55 17.57 3.95
N ASN A 116 0.25 18.63 3.81
CA ASN A 116 1.65 18.62 4.24
C ASN A 116 1.79 18.36 5.75
N ILE A 117 0.93 18.97 6.56
CA ILE A 117 0.91 18.76 8.01
C ILE A 117 0.50 17.32 8.35
N ALA A 118 -0.58 16.78 7.73
CA ALA A 118 -0.98 15.40 7.94
C ALA A 118 0.12 14.39 7.54
N LYS A 119 0.86 14.69 6.47
CA LYS A 119 2.06 13.94 6.08
C LYS A 119 3.13 13.94 7.18
N MET A 120 3.39 15.09 7.81
CA MET A 120 4.35 15.22 8.92
C MET A 120 3.87 14.48 10.18
N MET A 121 2.57 14.36 10.39
CA MET A 121 1.99 13.61 11.51
C MET A 121 2.01 12.09 11.28
N GLY A 122 2.10 11.66 10.02
CA GLY A 122 2.05 10.24 9.64
C GLY A 122 0.63 9.66 9.64
N ASP A 123 -0.41 10.50 9.66
CA ASP A 123 -1.80 10.06 9.61
C ASP A 123 -2.26 9.91 8.16
N ILE A 124 -2.11 8.70 7.63
CA ILE A 124 -2.39 8.36 6.23
C ILE A 124 -3.89 8.48 5.90
N LEU A 125 -4.78 8.19 6.86
CA LEU A 125 -6.22 8.33 6.61
C LEU A 125 -6.62 9.80 6.58
N ARG A 126 -6.07 10.62 7.49
CA ARG A 126 -6.28 12.07 7.47
C ARG A 126 -5.69 12.72 6.23
N GLU A 127 -4.50 12.27 5.79
CA GLU A 127 -3.89 12.70 4.54
C GLU A 127 -4.81 12.43 3.34
N ALA A 128 -5.39 11.23 3.24
CA ALA A 128 -6.31 10.88 2.15
C ALA A 128 -7.57 11.77 2.14
N ASP A 129 -8.14 12.07 3.32
CA ASP A 129 -9.29 12.96 3.42
C ASP A 129 -8.98 14.39 2.96
N LEU A 130 -7.83 14.91 3.36
CA LEU A 130 -7.41 16.26 3.00
C LEU A 130 -7.06 16.37 1.52
N LEU A 131 -6.47 15.33 0.92
CA LEU A 131 -6.28 15.23 -0.53
C LEU A 131 -7.62 15.28 -1.26
N GLY A 132 -8.63 14.55 -0.78
CA GLY A 132 -9.99 14.63 -1.33
C GLY A 132 -10.58 16.05 -1.25
N LYS A 133 -10.38 16.77 -0.13
CA LYS A 133 -10.80 18.18 0.00
C LYS A 133 -10.01 19.13 -0.90
N ALA A 134 -8.75 18.82 -1.19
CA ALA A 134 -7.90 19.58 -2.11
C ALA A 134 -8.23 19.33 -3.60
N GLY A 135 -9.08 18.34 -3.91
CA GLY A 135 -9.41 17.92 -5.28
C GLY A 135 -8.44 16.89 -5.87
N GLU A 136 -7.47 16.40 -5.09
CA GLU A 136 -6.49 15.39 -5.48
C GLU A 136 -7.07 13.97 -5.27
N PHE A 137 -8.14 13.68 -6.01
CA PHE A 137 -8.96 12.49 -5.80
C PHE A 137 -8.25 11.17 -6.15
N LEU A 138 -7.36 11.19 -7.15
CA LEU A 138 -6.62 10.00 -7.58
C LEU A 138 -5.65 9.56 -6.47
N GLU A 139 -4.90 10.51 -5.92
CA GLU A 139 -3.94 10.35 -4.84
C GLU A 139 -4.66 9.88 -3.57
N ALA A 140 -5.79 10.51 -3.23
CA ALA A 140 -6.61 10.11 -2.10
C ALA A 140 -7.09 8.65 -2.21
N CYS A 141 -7.59 8.27 -3.39
CA CYS A 141 -8.06 6.91 -3.68
C CYS A 141 -6.92 5.88 -3.56
N GLU A 142 -5.78 6.14 -4.21
CA GLU A 142 -4.60 5.26 -4.17
C GLU A 142 -4.06 5.10 -2.75
N LEU A 143 -4.08 6.16 -1.95
CA LEU A 143 -3.63 6.13 -0.56
C LEU A 143 -4.55 5.27 0.32
N MET A 144 -5.86 5.34 0.11
CA MET A 144 -6.83 4.47 0.80
C MET A 144 -6.64 2.99 0.43
N PHE A 145 -6.47 2.67 -0.86
CA PHE A 145 -6.20 1.28 -1.27
C PHE A 145 -4.88 0.75 -0.71
N PHE A 146 -3.83 1.58 -0.71
CA PHE A 146 -2.55 1.23 -0.07
C PHE A 146 -2.75 0.90 1.41
N TYR A 147 -3.45 1.76 2.16
CA TYR A 147 -3.73 1.53 3.58
C TYR A 147 -4.49 0.22 3.78
N VAL A 148 -5.56 0.00 3.03
CA VAL A 148 -6.38 -1.22 3.13
C VAL A 148 -5.56 -2.47 2.80
N LEU A 149 -4.76 -2.46 1.74
CA LEU A 149 -3.90 -3.57 1.34
C LEU A 149 -2.92 -3.93 2.46
N ALA A 150 -2.16 -2.94 2.93
CA ALA A 150 -1.14 -3.14 3.93
C ALA A 150 -1.72 -3.61 5.28
N GLN A 151 -2.81 -3.00 5.74
CA GLN A 151 -3.52 -3.45 6.95
C GLN A 151 -4.04 -4.89 6.81
N SER A 152 -4.57 -5.25 5.64
CA SER A 152 -5.03 -6.62 5.40
C SER A 152 -3.90 -7.65 5.44
N LEU A 153 -2.69 -7.27 5.05
CA LEU A 153 -1.55 -8.18 4.96
C LEU A 153 -0.79 -8.30 6.27
N TRP A 154 -0.55 -7.20 6.99
CA TRP A 154 0.46 -7.16 8.06
C TRP A 154 -0.07 -6.84 9.46
N SER A 155 -1.31 -6.37 9.58
CA SER A 155 -1.87 -6.04 10.90
C SER A 155 -2.08 -7.26 11.79
N GLY A 156 -2.07 -7.05 13.12
CA GLY A 156 -2.42 -8.07 14.10
C GLY A 156 -1.50 -9.30 14.08
N GLY A 157 -0.20 -9.11 13.84
CA GLY A 157 0.80 -10.18 13.79
C GLY A 157 0.67 -11.10 12.56
N SER A 158 -0.01 -10.64 11.50
CA SER A 158 -0.11 -11.38 10.25
C SER A 158 1.25 -11.55 9.55
N LYS A 159 1.36 -12.61 8.74
CA LYS A 159 2.54 -12.94 7.95
C LYS A 159 2.28 -12.70 6.46
N ALA A 160 1.66 -11.56 6.12
CA ALA A 160 1.19 -11.22 4.78
C ALA A 160 -0.04 -12.03 4.32
N TRP A 161 0.08 -12.77 3.22
CA TRP A 161 -1.00 -13.53 2.62
C TRP A 161 -1.49 -14.63 3.58
N PRO A 162 -2.82 -14.89 3.66
CA PRO A 162 -3.91 -14.26 2.91
C PRO A 162 -4.37 -12.91 3.48
N LEU A 163 -5.03 -12.10 2.64
CA LEU A 163 -5.66 -10.85 3.07
C LEU A 163 -6.61 -11.11 4.24
N LYS A 164 -6.48 -10.36 5.34
CA LYS A 164 -7.33 -10.44 6.52
C LYS A 164 -8.38 -9.33 6.55
N GLN A 165 -9.52 -9.65 7.18
CA GLN A 165 -10.58 -8.70 7.47
C GLN A 165 -10.21 -7.84 8.68
N PHE A 166 -10.60 -6.57 8.66
CA PHE A 166 -10.53 -5.64 9.79
C PHE A 166 -11.74 -4.70 9.80
N THR A 167 -12.05 -4.10 10.94
CA THR A 167 -13.34 -3.43 11.22
C THR A 167 -13.70 -2.34 10.21
N GLN A 168 -12.76 -1.46 9.87
CA GLN A 168 -13.02 -0.28 9.02
C GLN A 168 -12.90 -0.57 7.52
N LYS A 169 -12.57 -1.80 7.13
CA LYS A 169 -12.18 -2.13 5.76
C LYS A 169 -13.23 -1.75 4.70
N ALA A 170 -14.49 -2.10 4.94
CA ALA A 170 -15.58 -1.82 3.99
C ALA A 170 -15.87 -0.32 3.87
N GLU A 171 -15.79 0.42 4.98
CA GLU A 171 -15.95 1.88 4.98
C GLU A 171 -14.85 2.56 4.16
N LEU A 172 -13.59 2.17 4.39
CA LEU A 172 -12.43 2.73 3.67
C LEU A 172 -12.50 2.43 2.17
N LEU A 173 -12.87 1.20 1.78
CA LEU A 173 -13.08 0.85 0.38
C LEU A 173 -14.23 1.67 -0.23
N GLY A 174 -15.32 1.87 0.50
CA GLY A 174 -16.44 2.72 0.06
C GLY A 174 -16.02 4.16 -0.18
N ARG A 175 -15.21 4.73 0.72
CA ARG A 175 -14.65 6.08 0.57
C ARG A 175 -13.70 6.21 -0.62
N ALA A 176 -12.82 5.22 -0.84
CA ALA A 176 -11.96 5.19 -2.01
C ALA A 176 -12.78 5.23 -3.32
N LEU A 177 -13.90 4.49 -3.36
CA LEU A 177 -14.81 4.51 -4.51
C LEU A 177 -15.52 5.84 -4.72
N ILE A 178 -15.78 6.63 -3.66
CA ILE A 178 -16.31 7.99 -3.80
C ILE A 178 -15.28 8.86 -4.52
N PHE A 179 -14.02 8.85 -4.09
CA PHE A 179 -12.96 9.59 -4.77
C PHE A 179 -12.76 9.13 -6.22
N ALA A 180 -12.80 7.82 -6.47
CA ALA A 180 -12.62 7.28 -7.81
C ALA A 180 -13.68 7.78 -8.81
N LYS A 181 -14.92 8.03 -8.36
CA LYS A 181 -15.99 8.58 -9.21
C LYS A 181 -15.66 9.99 -9.71
N GLU A 182 -15.01 10.79 -8.87
CA GLU A 182 -14.64 12.17 -9.21
C GLU A 182 -13.45 12.24 -10.18
N VAL A 183 -12.65 11.16 -10.30
CA VAL A 183 -11.51 11.10 -11.23
C VAL A 183 -11.98 10.85 -12.67
N SER A 184 -12.63 9.69 -12.92
CA SER A 184 -13.21 9.33 -14.22
C SER A 184 -14.00 8.03 -14.13
N SER A 185 -14.87 7.75 -15.11
CA SER A 185 -15.59 6.48 -15.21
C SER A 185 -14.66 5.27 -15.37
N SER A 186 -13.65 5.37 -16.23
CA SER A 186 -12.66 4.31 -16.46
C SER A 186 -11.85 4.01 -15.19
N PHE A 187 -11.45 5.05 -14.45
CA PHE A 187 -10.77 4.86 -13.17
C PHE A 187 -11.69 4.26 -12.10
N TYR A 188 -12.96 4.66 -12.07
CA TYR A 188 -13.96 4.08 -11.17
C TYR A 188 -14.19 2.59 -11.42
N GLU A 189 -14.17 2.13 -12.68
CA GLU A 189 -14.25 0.71 -13.03
C GLU A 189 -13.05 -0.07 -12.46
N LEU A 190 -11.83 0.43 -12.68
CA LEU A 190 -10.62 -0.15 -12.10
C LEU A 190 -10.69 -0.19 -10.56
N ALA A 191 -11.01 0.94 -9.91
CA ALA A 191 -11.13 1.04 -8.46
C ALA A 191 -12.21 0.10 -7.91
N SER A 192 -13.32 -0.05 -8.62
CA SER A 192 -14.40 -0.99 -8.27
C SER A 192 -13.92 -2.44 -8.31
N THR A 193 -13.13 -2.81 -9.32
CA THR A 193 -12.49 -4.13 -9.39
C THR A 193 -11.52 -4.34 -8.23
N GLU A 194 -10.62 -3.39 -7.95
CA GLU A 194 -9.67 -3.52 -6.84
C GLU A 194 -10.36 -3.56 -5.48
N ALA A 195 -11.41 -2.78 -5.27
CA ALA A 195 -12.20 -2.81 -4.05
C ALA A 195 -12.83 -4.18 -3.81
N LYS A 196 -13.35 -4.83 -4.87
CA LYS A 196 -13.88 -6.21 -4.76
C LYS A 196 -12.78 -7.21 -4.46
N ILE A 197 -11.63 -7.11 -5.14
CA ILE A 197 -10.46 -7.98 -4.89
C ILE A 197 -10.01 -7.87 -3.43
N LEU A 198 -9.95 -6.64 -2.90
CA LEU A 198 -9.53 -6.38 -1.54
C LEU A 198 -10.63 -6.73 -0.54
N SER A 199 -11.91 -6.69 -0.91
CA SER A 199 -13.00 -7.11 -0.03
C SER A 199 -12.80 -8.58 0.36
N ASN A 200 -12.78 -8.90 1.66
CA ASN A 200 -12.68 -10.29 2.12
C ASN A 200 -13.96 -11.10 1.88
N LYS A 201 -14.78 -10.69 0.91
CA LYS A 201 -15.95 -11.45 0.49
C LYS A 201 -15.47 -12.75 -0.15
N HIS A 202 -16.21 -13.82 0.09
CA HIS A 202 -15.98 -15.07 -0.63
C HIS A 202 -16.38 -14.90 -2.09
N ASP A 203 -15.39 -14.59 -2.93
CA ASP A 203 -15.55 -14.52 -4.38
C ASP A 203 -15.66 -15.93 -4.95
N THR A 204 -16.59 -16.12 -5.88
CA THR A 204 -16.62 -17.30 -6.75
C THR A 204 -15.43 -17.29 -7.70
N ILE A 205 -15.06 -18.47 -8.22
CA ILE A 205 -13.95 -18.59 -9.21
C ILE A 205 -14.20 -17.70 -10.43
N ILE A 206 -15.46 -17.61 -10.88
CA ILE A 206 -15.88 -16.78 -12.01
C ILE A 206 -15.67 -15.29 -11.69
N GLU A 207 -16.05 -14.84 -10.49
CA GLU A 207 -15.81 -13.46 -10.07
C GLU A 207 -14.31 -13.14 -10.01
N ILE A 208 -13.49 -14.04 -9.47
CA ILE A 208 -12.03 -13.86 -9.43
C ILE A 208 -11.46 -13.74 -10.85
N MET A 209 -11.92 -14.56 -11.79
CA MET A 209 -11.47 -14.51 -13.17
C MET A 209 -11.91 -13.24 -13.89
N ASN A 210 -13.14 -12.77 -13.67
CA ASN A 210 -13.61 -11.48 -14.19
C ASN A 210 -12.79 -10.31 -13.64
N HIS A 211 -12.46 -10.35 -12.34
CA HIS A 211 -11.58 -9.35 -11.72
C HIS A 211 -10.16 -9.40 -12.30
N LEU A 212 -9.62 -10.59 -12.60
CA LEU A 212 -8.33 -10.75 -13.27
C LEU A 212 -8.34 -10.14 -14.67
N GLN A 213 -9.37 -10.43 -15.48
CA GLN A 213 -9.50 -9.87 -16.83
C GLN A 213 -9.63 -8.34 -16.80
N SER A 214 -10.47 -7.80 -15.91
CA SER A 214 -10.59 -6.35 -15.74
C SER A 214 -9.26 -5.73 -15.29
N SER A 215 -8.54 -6.37 -14.36
CA SER A 215 -7.23 -5.89 -13.92
C SER A 215 -6.22 -5.82 -15.06
N ARG A 216 -6.19 -6.81 -15.96
CA ARG A 216 -5.34 -6.82 -17.14
C ARG A 216 -5.70 -5.73 -18.15
N ILE A 217 -7.00 -5.53 -18.42
CA ILE A 217 -7.49 -4.47 -19.30
C ILE A 217 -7.02 -3.09 -18.81
N HIS A 218 -7.03 -2.88 -17.50
CA HIS A 218 -6.61 -1.63 -16.87
C HIS A 218 -5.13 -1.61 -16.43
N ASN A 219 -4.33 -2.62 -16.79
CA ASN A 219 -2.91 -2.76 -16.41
C ASN A 219 -2.64 -2.66 -14.88
N SER A 220 -3.57 -3.14 -14.04
CA SER A 220 -3.38 -3.21 -12.59
C SER A 220 -2.56 -4.43 -12.19
N THR A 221 -1.27 -4.22 -11.94
CA THR A 221 -0.37 -5.23 -11.35
C THR A 221 -0.88 -5.74 -10.00
N ARG A 222 -1.46 -4.84 -9.19
CA ARG A 222 -2.03 -5.18 -7.87
C ARG A 222 -3.19 -6.17 -8.04
N GLY A 223 -4.14 -5.84 -8.90
CA GLY A 223 -5.31 -6.67 -9.15
C GLY A 223 -4.95 -8.02 -9.76
N GLU A 224 -4.05 -8.03 -10.75
CA GLU A 224 -3.60 -9.26 -11.42
C GLU A 224 -2.92 -10.23 -10.44
N VAL A 225 -1.91 -9.76 -9.69
CA VAL A 225 -1.17 -10.63 -8.76
C VAL A 225 -2.09 -11.19 -7.67
N LEU A 226 -2.96 -10.37 -7.08
CA LEU A 226 -3.86 -10.82 -6.02
C LEU A 226 -4.93 -11.81 -6.52
N CYS A 227 -5.48 -11.60 -7.73
CA CYS A 227 -6.42 -12.55 -8.33
C CYS A 227 -5.76 -13.89 -8.65
N LEU A 228 -4.57 -13.88 -9.25
CA LEU A 228 -3.80 -15.09 -9.54
C LEU A 228 -3.49 -15.87 -8.25
N TRP A 229 -3.17 -15.16 -7.16
CA TRP A 229 -2.97 -15.78 -5.85
C TRP A 229 -4.25 -16.45 -5.33
N LYS A 230 -5.42 -15.78 -5.43
CA LYS A 230 -6.71 -16.38 -5.05
C LYS A 230 -7.05 -17.63 -5.87
N LEU A 231 -6.71 -17.64 -7.18
CA LEU A 231 -6.91 -18.81 -8.04
C LEU A 231 -5.98 -19.96 -7.63
N LEU A 232 -4.71 -19.69 -7.33
CA LEU A 232 -3.78 -20.69 -6.80
C LEU A 232 -4.25 -21.27 -5.47
N ASP A 233 -4.69 -20.43 -4.53
CA ASP A 233 -5.28 -20.88 -3.26
C ASP A 233 -6.51 -21.78 -3.48
N SER A 234 -7.33 -21.47 -4.48
CA SER A 234 -8.49 -22.28 -4.85
C SER A 234 -8.07 -23.66 -5.38
N HIS A 235 -7.00 -23.72 -6.18
CA HIS A 235 -6.38 -24.97 -6.62
C HIS A 235 -5.82 -25.80 -5.46
N PHE A 236 -5.10 -25.17 -4.53
CA PHE A 236 -4.47 -25.86 -3.40
C PHE A 236 -5.49 -26.47 -2.43
N ARG A 237 -6.67 -25.85 -2.32
CA ARG A 237 -7.78 -26.37 -1.48
C ARG A 237 -8.61 -27.43 -2.20
N LEU A 238 -8.50 -27.56 -3.52
CA LEU A 238 -9.32 -28.49 -4.29
C LEU A 238 -8.74 -29.92 -4.21
N ASN A 239 -9.61 -30.89 -3.92
CA ASN A 239 -9.23 -32.30 -3.96
C ASN A 239 -8.98 -32.76 -5.41
N SER A 240 -7.92 -33.55 -5.63
CA SER A 240 -7.54 -34.08 -6.95
C SER A 240 -8.68 -34.80 -7.70
N SER A 241 -9.64 -35.40 -7.00
CA SER A 241 -10.81 -36.06 -7.60
C SER A 241 -11.81 -35.10 -8.26
N LYS A 242 -11.77 -33.81 -7.93
CA LYS A 242 -12.64 -32.77 -8.52
C LYS A 242 -12.03 -32.10 -9.75
N TYR A 243 -10.79 -32.43 -10.10
CA TYR A 243 -10.15 -31.90 -11.29
C TYR A 243 -10.76 -32.52 -12.55
N VAL A 244 -10.92 -31.68 -13.57
CA VAL A 244 -11.31 -32.09 -14.92
C VAL A 244 -10.06 -32.56 -15.65
N TRP A 245 -10.13 -33.77 -16.20
CA TRP A 245 -9.05 -34.40 -16.95
C TRP A 245 -9.37 -34.37 -18.44
N ARG A 246 -8.45 -33.83 -19.24
CA ARG A 246 -8.63 -33.71 -20.69
C ARG A 246 -7.90 -34.81 -21.42
N GLU A 247 -8.60 -35.42 -22.36
CA GLU A 247 -8.02 -36.40 -23.29
C GLU A 247 -7.53 -35.75 -24.59
N ASN A 248 -7.92 -34.49 -24.87
CA ASN A 248 -7.53 -33.73 -26.07
C ASN A 248 -7.25 -32.24 -25.76
N ILE A 249 -6.34 -31.64 -26.54
CA ILE A 249 -5.79 -30.28 -26.32
C ILE A 249 -6.72 -29.15 -26.80
N PHE A 250 -7.64 -29.41 -27.73
CA PHE A 250 -8.13 -28.36 -28.65
C PHE A 250 -9.49 -27.69 -28.34
N ASP A 251 -10.25 -28.13 -27.33
CA ASP A 251 -11.70 -27.79 -27.32
C ASP A 251 -12.08 -26.54 -26.50
N VAL A 252 -11.29 -26.13 -25.49
CA VAL A 252 -11.58 -24.94 -24.65
C VAL A 252 -10.28 -24.29 -24.16
N SER A 253 -10.20 -22.96 -24.23
CA SER A 253 -9.07 -22.20 -23.64
C SER A 253 -9.00 -22.40 -22.12
N VAL A 254 -7.79 -22.33 -21.55
CA VAL A 254 -7.59 -22.50 -20.10
C VAL A 254 -8.40 -21.50 -19.29
N GLU A 255 -8.44 -20.23 -19.73
CA GLU A 255 -9.29 -19.20 -19.13
C GLU A 255 -10.79 -19.54 -19.25
N GLY A 256 -11.23 -20.08 -20.39
CA GLY A 256 -12.60 -20.53 -20.60
C GLY A 256 -13.02 -21.65 -19.65
N MET A 257 -12.09 -22.52 -19.23
CA MET A 257 -12.34 -23.53 -18.21
C MET A 257 -12.54 -22.91 -16.82
N ILE A 258 -11.68 -21.96 -16.44
CA ILE A 258 -11.81 -21.24 -15.17
C ILE A 258 -13.16 -20.49 -15.12
N MET A 259 -13.58 -19.88 -16.23
CA MET A 259 -14.90 -19.23 -16.36
C MET A 259 -16.07 -20.20 -16.23
N LYS A 260 -15.88 -21.49 -16.47
CA LYS A 260 -16.86 -22.56 -16.21
C LYS A 260 -16.70 -23.16 -14.81
N SER A 261 -15.87 -22.58 -13.95
CA SER A 261 -15.48 -23.11 -12.62
C SER A 261 -14.88 -24.52 -12.69
N GLN A 262 -14.18 -24.82 -13.79
CA GLN A 262 -13.50 -26.09 -14.01
C GLN A 262 -12.01 -25.93 -13.80
N PHE A 263 -11.45 -26.70 -12.88
CA PHE A 263 -10.02 -26.77 -12.64
C PHE A 263 -9.44 -28.04 -13.24
N SER A 264 -8.34 -27.88 -13.98
CA SER A 264 -7.54 -28.95 -14.55
C SER A 264 -6.07 -28.77 -14.19
N VAL A 265 -5.23 -29.73 -14.61
CA VAL A 265 -3.78 -29.61 -14.48
C VAL A 265 -3.28 -28.36 -15.23
N GLU A 266 -3.85 -28.06 -16.40
CA GLU A 266 -3.45 -26.89 -17.19
C GLU A 266 -3.85 -25.56 -16.56
N THR A 267 -5.03 -25.49 -15.92
CA THR A 267 -5.44 -24.24 -15.23
C THR A 267 -4.52 -23.95 -14.04
N LEU A 268 -4.11 -24.97 -13.28
CA LEU A 268 -3.13 -24.82 -12.20
C LEU A 268 -1.79 -24.31 -12.76
N PHE A 269 -1.29 -24.96 -13.80
CA PHE A 269 -0.02 -24.59 -14.42
C PHE A 269 -0.06 -23.19 -15.03
N TYR A 270 -1.17 -22.80 -15.66
CA TYR A 270 -1.41 -21.47 -16.19
C TYR A 270 -1.40 -20.40 -15.08
N CYS A 271 -2.18 -20.60 -14.02
CA CYS A 271 -2.22 -19.65 -12.90
C CYS A 271 -0.84 -19.49 -12.24
N TRP A 272 -0.12 -20.59 -12.06
CA TRP A 272 1.27 -20.56 -11.57
C TRP A 272 2.18 -19.77 -12.49
N THR A 273 2.12 -20.04 -13.80
CA THR A 273 3.00 -19.38 -14.79
C THR A 273 2.79 -17.87 -14.80
N CYS A 274 1.53 -17.43 -14.92
CA CYS A 274 1.19 -16.00 -14.88
C CYS A 274 1.62 -15.34 -13.57
N TRP A 275 1.40 -16.01 -12.43
CA TRP A 275 1.78 -15.46 -11.13
C TRP A 275 3.31 -15.36 -11.00
N LYS A 276 4.02 -16.45 -11.30
CA LYS A 276 5.49 -16.54 -11.32
C LYS A 276 6.10 -15.45 -12.19
N ASP A 277 5.60 -15.23 -13.39
CA ASP A 277 6.13 -14.21 -14.31
C ASP A 277 6.03 -12.80 -13.72
N ASN A 278 4.90 -12.47 -13.09
CA ASN A 278 4.73 -11.20 -12.39
C ASN A 278 5.74 -11.03 -11.24
N ILE A 279 5.96 -12.08 -10.43
CA ILE A 279 6.91 -12.03 -9.31
C ILE A 279 8.37 -11.96 -9.79
N VAL A 280 8.73 -12.70 -10.85
CA VAL A 280 10.07 -12.63 -11.44
C VAL A 280 10.34 -11.23 -11.98
N HIS A 281 9.40 -10.66 -12.74
CA HIS A 281 9.54 -9.29 -13.26
C HIS A 281 9.66 -8.25 -12.14
N MET A 282 8.95 -8.47 -11.03
CA MET A 282 9.07 -7.65 -9.82
C MET A 282 10.45 -7.75 -9.17
N LEU A 283 11.02 -8.96 -9.04
CA LEU A 283 12.36 -9.18 -8.48
C LEU A 283 13.45 -8.57 -9.37
N GLU A 284 13.32 -8.68 -10.69
CA GLU A 284 14.21 -8.03 -11.66
C GLU A 284 14.12 -6.51 -11.55
N SER A 285 12.90 -5.97 -11.46
CA SER A 285 12.66 -4.54 -11.28
C SER A 285 13.26 -4.00 -9.97
N LEU A 286 13.12 -4.74 -8.86
CA LEU A 286 13.74 -4.40 -7.57
C LEU A 286 15.27 -4.44 -7.63
N SER A 287 15.84 -5.35 -8.42
CA SER A 287 17.29 -5.45 -8.61
C SER A 287 17.85 -4.23 -9.33
N ASN A 288 17.16 -3.78 -10.39
CA ASN A 288 17.54 -2.58 -11.14
C ASN A 288 17.36 -1.30 -10.32
N PHE A 289 16.34 -1.28 -9.44
CA PHE A 289 16.08 -0.20 -8.50
C PHE A 289 17.26 0.04 -7.54
N LYS A 290 18.02 -1.01 -7.21
CA LYS A 290 19.23 -0.91 -6.38
C LYS A 290 20.37 -0.14 -7.06
N THR A 291 20.37 -0.09 -8.40
CA THR A 291 21.50 0.36 -9.23
C THR A 291 21.28 1.67 -10.00
N GLN A 292 20.05 2.12 -10.20
CA GLN A 292 19.73 3.33 -10.97
C GLN A 292 18.69 4.20 -10.24
N GLU A 293 19.14 5.31 -9.63
CA GLU A 293 18.33 6.17 -8.76
C GLU A 293 17.35 7.10 -9.51
N GLN A 294 17.41 7.22 -10.84
CA GLN A 294 16.76 8.35 -11.54
C GLN A 294 15.69 8.02 -12.60
N LEU A 295 15.49 6.75 -13.01
CA LEU A 295 14.62 6.43 -14.17
C LEU A 295 13.34 5.63 -13.85
N HIS A 296 13.10 5.24 -12.59
CA HIS A 296 12.07 4.23 -12.26
C HIS A 296 10.88 4.75 -11.46
N GLN A 297 10.61 6.07 -11.47
CA GLN A 297 9.50 6.67 -10.72
C GLN A 297 8.11 6.09 -11.08
N HIS A 298 7.97 5.39 -12.21
CA HIS A 298 6.71 4.84 -12.70
C HIS A 298 6.66 3.30 -12.83
N ASN A 299 7.60 2.55 -12.24
CA ASN A 299 7.52 1.08 -12.31
C ASN A 299 6.42 0.55 -11.38
N SER A 300 5.28 0.12 -11.96
CA SER A 300 4.13 -0.41 -11.23
C SER A 300 4.47 -1.65 -10.39
N TYR A 301 5.43 -2.47 -10.82
CA TYR A 301 5.89 -3.64 -10.06
C TYR A 301 6.66 -3.25 -8.81
N VAL A 302 7.56 -2.27 -8.90
CA VAL A 302 8.28 -1.76 -7.70
C VAL A 302 7.30 -1.10 -6.75
N LYS A 303 6.37 -0.27 -7.26
CA LYS A 303 5.32 0.35 -6.45
C LYS A 303 4.49 -0.73 -5.74
N PHE A 304 4.04 -1.76 -6.45
CA PHE A 304 3.28 -2.85 -5.84
C PHE A 304 4.10 -3.64 -4.83
N ALA A 305 5.37 -3.98 -5.12
CA ALA A 305 6.25 -4.70 -4.20
C ALA A 305 6.38 -3.99 -2.85
N LEU A 306 6.59 -2.67 -2.89
CA LEU A 306 6.72 -1.84 -1.70
C LEU A 306 5.37 -1.65 -0.99
N ASN A 307 4.30 -1.36 -1.74
CA ASN A 307 2.96 -1.21 -1.18
C ASN A 307 2.48 -2.48 -0.48
N TYR A 308 2.79 -3.65 -1.06
CA TYR A 308 2.47 -4.95 -0.48
C TYR A 308 3.15 -5.13 0.88
N LEU A 309 4.38 -4.62 1.06
CA LEU A 309 5.11 -4.62 2.34
C LEU A 309 4.65 -3.52 3.31
N GLY A 310 3.66 -2.70 2.93
CA GLY A 310 3.21 -1.56 3.74
C GLY A 310 4.18 -0.38 3.72
N VAL A 311 4.92 -0.22 2.62
CA VAL A 311 5.93 0.83 2.46
C VAL A 311 5.44 1.89 1.48
N GLN A 312 5.36 3.14 1.95
CA GLN A 312 5.03 4.29 1.13
C GLN A 312 6.31 5.05 0.76
N LYS A 313 6.57 5.22 -0.54
CA LYS A 313 7.61 6.11 -1.03
C LYS A 313 7.11 7.55 -0.99
N ARG A 314 7.91 8.46 -0.41
CA ARG A 314 7.65 9.91 -0.40
C ARG A 314 8.87 10.70 -0.86
N MET A 315 8.61 11.86 -1.46
CA MET A 315 9.62 12.86 -1.77
C MET A 315 9.60 13.93 -0.68
N TYR A 316 10.75 14.24 -0.10
CA TYR A 316 10.90 15.30 0.89
C TYR A 316 12.20 16.06 0.62
N ASN A 317 12.11 17.35 0.31
CA ASN A 317 13.27 18.20 -0.02
C ASN A 317 14.22 17.56 -1.06
N LEU A 318 13.65 16.98 -2.12
CA LEU A 318 14.36 16.25 -3.20
C LEU A 318 15.00 14.91 -2.77
N ASN A 319 14.83 14.48 -1.52
CA ASN A 319 15.26 13.18 -1.03
C ASN A 319 14.08 12.19 -0.97
N GLU A 320 14.35 10.95 -1.33
CA GLU A 320 13.39 9.86 -1.22
C GLU A 320 13.38 9.28 0.19
N ILE A 321 12.21 9.22 0.81
CA ILE A 321 12.01 8.62 2.12
C ILE A 321 11.00 7.48 1.98
N TYR A 322 11.29 6.35 2.60
CA TYR A 322 10.44 5.16 2.57
C TYR A 322 9.80 4.95 3.94
N LEU A 323 8.51 5.24 4.04
CA LEU A 323 7.75 5.20 5.29
C LEU A 323 7.07 3.85 5.49
N LEU A 324 7.09 3.36 6.72
CA LEU A 324 6.43 2.12 7.13
C LEU A 324 5.06 2.44 7.73
N LEU A 325 3.99 1.93 7.12
CA LEU A 325 2.64 2.06 7.67
C LEU A 325 2.45 1.17 8.91
N ILE A 326 3.09 -0.01 8.94
CA ILE A 326 2.93 -1.02 9.99
C ILE A 326 4.33 -1.38 10.52
N PRO A 327 4.91 -0.57 11.43
CA PRO A 327 6.27 -0.78 11.95
C PRO A 327 6.46 -2.09 12.74
N ASP A 328 5.37 -2.69 13.21
CA ASP A 328 5.31 -3.97 13.90
C ASP A 328 5.07 -5.17 12.97
N ALA A 329 5.05 -4.95 11.65
CA ALA A 329 4.92 -6.02 10.67
C ALA A 329 6.05 -7.06 10.82
N ASN A 330 5.72 -8.33 10.60
CA ASN A 330 6.68 -9.43 10.86
C ASN A 330 8.01 -9.28 10.10
N TRP A 331 7.98 -8.77 8.87
CA TRP A 331 9.20 -8.55 8.07
C TRP A 331 10.04 -7.38 8.62
N VAL A 332 9.41 -6.33 9.14
CA VAL A 332 10.08 -5.18 9.77
C VAL A 332 10.77 -5.60 11.07
N MET A 333 10.11 -6.45 11.88
CA MET A 333 10.72 -7.00 13.08
C MET A 333 12.00 -7.80 12.78
N LYS A 334 12.03 -8.53 11.65
CA LYS A 334 13.22 -9.29 11.19
C LYS A 334 14.34 -8.37 10.69
N LEU A 335 14.01 -7.21 10.14
CA LEU A 335 14.98 -6.20 9.71
C LEU A 335 15.77 -5.66 10.93
N GLY A 336 15.10 -5.49 12.05
CA GLY A 336 15.69 -5.05 13.32
C GLY A 336 15.75 -3.52 13.48
N ASP A 337 15.64 -3.06 14.73
CA ASP A 337 15.48 -1.63 15.06
C ASP A 337 16.62 -0.73 14.60
N ARG A 338 17.84 -1.27 14.44
CA ARG A 338 19.03 -0.48 14.08
C ARG A 338 18.97 0.14 12.69
N LEU A 339 18.16 -0.44 11.79
CA LEU A 339 18.01 0.01 10.41
C LEU A 339 16.79 0.92 10.23
N LEU A 340 16.04 1.18 11.30
CA LEU A 340 14.84 2.01 11.30
C LEU A 340 15.17 3.41 11.80
N LYS A 341 14.62 4.42 11.13
CA LYS A 341 14.65 5.82 11.54
C LYS A 341 13.28 6.18 12.10
N LYS A 342 13.23 6.57 13.37
CA LYS A 342 11.99 6.93 14.07
C LYS A 342 11.96 8.43 14.28
N ASN A 343 10.91 9.10 13.79
CA ASN A 343 10.65 10.52 14.01
C ASN A 343 9.20 10.69 14.48
N GLY A 344 9.00 10.78 15.80
CA GLY A 344 7.67 10.77 16.40
C GLY A 344 6.91 9.47 16.06
N LYS A 345 5.74 9.61 15.42
CA LYS A 345 4.91 8.47 14.97
C LYS A 345 5.38 7.86 13.66
N ILE A 346 6.24 8.57 12.91
CA ILE A 346 6.71 8.13 11.60
C ILE A 346 7.91 7.22 11.77
N VAL A 347 7.85 6.06 11.12
CA VAL A 347 8.99 5.15 11.01
C VAL A 347 9.37 5.03 9.54
N SER A 348 10.66 5.17 9.25
CA SER A 348 11.21 5.03 7.90
C SER A 348 12.41 4.09 7.87
N VAL A 349 12.73 3.65 6.66
CA VAL A 349 13.84 2.73 6.39
C VAL A 349 14.62 3.24 5.18
N ASP A 350 15.93 3.00 5.16
CA ASP A 350 16.75 3.31 4.00
C ASP A 350 16.48 2.35 2.84
N VAL A 351 16.68 2.83 1.61
CA VAL A 351 16.34 2.09 0.40
C VAL A 351 17.06 0.74 0.30
N GLN A 352 18.34 0.67 0.66
CA GLN A 352 19.15 -0.54 0.48
C GLN A 352 18.69 -1.71 1.38
N PRO A 353 18.50 -1.52 2.71
CA PRO A 353 17.90 -2.56 3.56
C PRO A 353 16.47 -2.94 3.15
N LEU A 354 15.67 -1.97 2.72
CA LEU A 354 14.31 -2.19 2.25
C LEU A 354 14.27 -3.10 1.02
N VAL A 355 15.01 -2.74 -0.03
CA VAL A 355 15.07 -3.51 -1.28
C VAL A 355 15.55 -4.92 -1.01
N SER A 356 16.58 -5.08 -0.17
CA SER A 356 17.13 -6.38 0.19
C SER A 356 16.07 -7.24 0.92
N SER A 357 15.30 -6.64 1.83
CA SER A 357 14.21 -7.32 2.55
C SER A 357 13.07 -7.71 1.62
N ALA A 358 12.71 -6.82 0.68
CA ALA A 358 11.68 -7.08 -0.32
C ALA A 358 12.08 -8.25 -1.24
N GLN A 359 13.32 -8.27 -1.71
CA GLN A 359 13.85 -9.37 -2.51
C GLN A 359 13.80 -10.70 -1.75
N ILE A 360 14.26 -10.71 -0.49
CA ILE A 360 14.22 -11.93 0.35
C ILE A 360 12.78 -12.41 0.52
N TYR A 361 11.84 -11.50 0.81
CA TYR A 361 10.43 -11.84 0.98
C TYR A 361 9.84 -12.44 -0.30
N TRP A 362 9.94 -11.74 -1.43
CA TRP A 362 9.34 -12.18 -2.69
C TRP A 362 9.98 -13.45 -3.25
N SER A 363 11.30 -13.62 -3.08
CA SER A 363 11.99 -14.88 -3.42
C SER A 363 11.52 -16.05 -2.53
N SER A 364 11.32 -15.81 -1.23
CA SER A 364 10.80 -16.83 -0.32
C SER A 364 9.37 -17.24 -0.69
N GLU A 365 8.51 -16.27 -0.99
CA GLU A 365 7.13 -16.54 -1.43
C GLU A 365 7.09 -17.30 -2.76
N LEU A 366 7.90 -16.88 -3.73
CA LEU A 366 8.00 -17.55 -5.03
C LEU A 366 8.43 -19.02 -4.89
N LEU A 367 9.38 -19.30 -3.99
CA LEU A 367 9.80 -20.67 -3.69
C LEU A 367 8.68 -21.46 -3.00
N SER A 368 8.06 -20.88 -1.96
CA SER A 368 7.01 -21.55 -1.18
C SER A 368 5.81 -21.93 -2.05
N VAL A 369 5.29 -20.97 -2.82
CA VAL A 369 4.15 -21.20 -3.73
C VAL A 369 4.54 -22.21 -4.81
N GLY A 370 5.76 -22.13 -5.36
CA GLY A 370 6.25 -23.12 -6.33
C GLY A 370 6.31 -24.54 -5.75
N MET A 371 6.68 -24.69 -4.48
CA MET A 371 6.67 -25.98 -3.79
C MET A 371 5.24 -26.50 -3.58
N ASP A 372 4.27 -25.62 -3.29
CA ASP A 372 2.86 -26.00 -3.20
C ASP A 372 2.29 -26.45 -4.54
N VAL A 373 2.65 -25.75 -5.63
CA VAL A 373 2.31 -26.18 -7.00
C VAL A 373 2.89 -27.55 -7.31
N LEU A 374 4.17 -27.81 -6.99
CA LEU A 374 4.79 -29.12 -7.19
C LEU A 374 4.08 -30.22 -6.42
N ARG A 375 3.75 -29.99 -5.14
CA ARG A 375 3.00 -30.95 -4.32
C ARG A 375 1.61 -31.24 -4.91
N ASN A 376 0.93 -30.22 -5.43
CA ASN A 376 -0.40 -30.38 -6.01
C ASN A 376 -0.34 -31.12 -7.36
N LEU A 377 0.62 -30.78 -8.22
CA LEU A 377 0.87 -31.48 -9.50
C LEU A 377 1.26 -32.95 -9.28
N ASP A 378 2.11 -33.24 -8.29
CA ASP A 378 2.49 -34.61 -7.93
C ASP A 378 1.29 -35.41 -7.39
N ALA A 379 0.44 -34.80 -6.56
CA ALA A 379 -0.80 -35.42 -6.12
C ALA A 379 -1.75 -35.72 -7.30
N LEU A 380 -1.84 -34.80 -8.26
CA LEU A 380 -2.62 -35.00 -9.49
C LEU A 380 -2.04 -36.12 -10.36
N TYR A 381 -0.72 -36.15 -10.57
CA TYR A 381 -0.04 -37.23 -11.28
C TYR A 381 -0.33 -38.59 -10.63
N ASN A 382 -0.11 -38.72 -9.32
CA ASN A 382 -0.38 -39.97 -8.59
C ASN A 382 -1.86 -40.37 -8.66
N PHE A 383 -2.78 -39.40 -8.59
CA PHE A 383 -4.21 -39.65 -8.78
C PHE A 383 -4.50 -40.19 -10.19
N SER A 384 -3.88 -39.62 -11.22
CA SER A 384 -4.06 -40.05 -12.61
C SER A 384 -3.57 -41.48 -12.87
N VAL A 385 -2.45 -41.87 -12.25
CA VAL A 385 -1.93 -43.24 -12.30
C VAL A 385 -2.88 -44.19 -11.57
N ASN A 386 -3.31 -43.83 -10.36
CA ASN A 386 -4.21 -44.67 -9.54
C ASN A 386 -5.58 -44.89 -10.18
N LYS A 387 -6.10 -43.90 -10.91
CA LYS A 387 -7.36 -44.00 -11.65
C LYS A 387 -7.20 -44.54 -13.08
N ALA A 388 -5.98 -44.91 -13.46
CA ALA A 388 -5.64 -45.41 -14.79
C ALA A 388 -6.14 -44.48 -15.92
N PHE A 389 -6.00 -43.16 -15.74
CA PHE A 389 -6.25 -42.21 -16.81
C PHE A 389 -5.26 -42.39 -17.96
N SER A 390 -5.57 -41.79 -19.11
CA SER A 390 -4.75 -41.89 -20.31
C SER A 390 -3.28 -41.54 -20.05
N LYS A 391 -2.37 -42.18 -20.79
CA LYS A 391 -0.93 -41.84 -20.74
C LYS A 391 -0.69 -40.37 -21.05
N PHE A 392 -1.53 -39.77 -21.88
CA PHE A 392 -1.50 -38.35 -22.19
C PHE A 392 -1.63 -37.50 -20.90
N CYS A 393 -2.67 -37.70 -20.09
CA CYS A 393 -2.88 -36.99 -18.82
C CYS A 393 -1.70 -37.15 -17.84
N GLN A 394 -1.16 -38.38 -17.76
CA GLN A 394 -0.03 -38.71 -16.89
C GLN A 394 1.23 -37.97 -17.33
N VAL A 395 1.58 -38.05 -18.62
CA VAL A 395 2.74 -37.37 -19.22
C VAL A 395 2.61 -35.86 -19.07
N GLN A 396 1.42 -35.30 -19.28
CA GLN A 396 1.21 -33.86 -19.16
C GLN A 396 1.44 -33.35 -17.74
N SER A 397 0.95 -34.07 -16.73
CA SER A 397 1.23 -33.75 -15.32
C SER A 397 2.73 -33.78 -15.04
N LEU A 398 3.43 -34.82 -15.52
CA LEU A 398 4.89 -34.94 -15.38
C LEU A 398 5.64 -33.80 -16.08
N LEU A 399 5.23 -33.39 -17.29
CA LEU A 399 5.86 -32.27 -17.99
C LEU A 399 5.78 -30.97 -17.17
N HIS A 400 4.62 -30.69 -16.57
CA HIS A 400 4.47 -29.52 -15.70
C HIS A 400 5.30 -29.63 -14.42
N ILE A 401 5.38 -30.81 -13.78
CA ILE A 401 6.28 -31.02 -12.62
C ILE A 401 7.73 -30.76 -13.02
N TYR A 402 8.17 -31.24 -14.18
CA TYR A 402 9.51 -31.00 -14.70
C TYR A 402 9.77 -29.51 -14.93
N GLU A 403 8.84 -28.78 -15.54
CA GLU A 403 9.01 -27.35 -15.82
C GLU A 403 9.11 -26.53 -14.54
N VAL A 404 8.21 -26.76 -13.56
CA VAL A 404 8.23 -26.05 -12.28
C VAL A 404 9.51 -26.39 -11.49
N SER A 405 9.87 -27.66 -11.37
CA SER A 405 11.07 -28.08 -10.63
C SER A 405 12.35 -27.55 -11.28
N LYS A 406 12.45 -27.59 -12.61
CA LYS A 406 13.57 -27.01 -13.37
C LYS A 406 13.70 -25.51 -13.13
N PHE A 407 12.60 -24.76 -13.14
CA PHE A 407 12.61 -23.33 -12.84
C PHE A 407 13.10 -23.07 -11.42
N LEU A 408 12.55 -23.76 -10.42
CA LEU A 408 12.92 -23.58 -9.02
C LEU A 408 14.37 -23.95 -8.73
N LEU A 409 14.94 -24.94 -9.43
CA LEU A 409 16.34 -25.32 -9.31
C LEU A 409 17.31 -24.35 -9.99
N LYS A 410 16.94 -23.80 -11.16
CA LYS A 410 17.85 -23.01 -12.00
C LYS A 410 17.76 -21.50 -11.79
N SER A 411 16.68 -21.02 -11.18
CA SER A 411 16.48 -19.58 -11.01
C SER A 411 17.49 -18.99 -10.04
N LYS A 412 18.03 -17.82 -10.41
CA LYS A 412 18.94 -17.01 -9.57
C LYS A 412 18.21 -16.31 -8.42
N CYS A 413 16.88 -16.37 -8.39
CA CYS A 413 16.07 -15.72 -7.36
C CYS A 413 16.22 -16.38 -5.98
N PHE A 414 16.74 -17.62 -5.90
CA PHE A 414 16.72 -18.42 -4.68
C PHE A 414 18.12 -18.61 -4.09
N SER A 415 18.17 -18.60 -2.76
CA SER A 415 19.24 -19.23 -2.00
C SER A 415 18.63 -20.45 -1.31
N HIS A 416 18.85 -21.64 -1.86
CA HIS A 416 18.17 -22.84 -1.39
C HIS A 416 18.71 -23.29 -0.02
N GLY A 417 17.81 -23.52 0.92
CA GLY A 417 18.13 -24.34 2.09
C GLY A 417 18.40 -25.78 1.67
N HIS A 418 19.23 -26.51 2.44
CA HIS A 418 19.59 -27.88 2.13
C HIS A 418 18.37 -28.84 2.04
N SER A 419 17.29 -28.56 2.77
CA SER A 419 16.05 -29.35 2.72
C SER A 419 15.27 -29.16 1.41
N ASP A 420 15.11 -27.90 0.98
CA ASP A 420 14.34 -27.57 -0.22
C ASP A 420 15.05 -28.06 -1.47
N LEU A 421 16.38 -27.89 -1.53
CA LEU A 421 17.19 -28.40 -2.63
C LEU A 421 17.03 -29.92 -2.80
N ARG A 422 17.13 -30.69 -1.71
CA ARG A 422 16.93 -32.15 -1.74
C ARG A 422 15.53 -32.54 -2.24
N THR A 423 14.51 -31.78 -1.82
CA THR A 423 13.13 -32.05 -2.22
C THR A 423 12.91 -31.74 -3.70
N LEU A 424 13.45 -30.62 -4.18
CA LEU A 424 13.38 -30.22 -5.59
C LEU A 424 14.13 -31.18 -6.50
N GLU A 425 15.34 -31.60 -6.11
CA GLU A 425 16.12 -32.61 -6.84
C GLU A 425 15.37 -33.94 -6.93
N ARG A 426 14.66 -34.32 -5.86
CA ARG A 426 13.82 -35.52 -5.87
C ARG A 426 12.69 -35.39 -6.89
N PHE A 427 11.92 -34.29 -6.88
CA PHE A 427 10.87 -34.07 -7.88
C PHE A 427 11.44 -34.09 -9.30
N TYR A 428 12.54 -33.38 -9.52
CA TYR A 428 13.18 -33.30 -10.84
C TYR A 428 13.63 -34.68 -11.34
N ARG A 429 14.34 -35.46 -10.52
CA ARG A 429 14.86 -36.78 -10.90
C ARG A 429 13.73 -37.80 -11.10
N GLN A 430 12.79 -37.89 -10.17
CA GLN A 430 11.64 -38.80 -10.28
C GLN A 430 10.83 -38.53 -11.55
N THR A 431 10.64 -37.26 -11.89
CA THR A 431 9.91 -36.89 -13.10
C THR A 431 10.63 -37.34 -14.37
N ILE A 432 11.96 -37.19 -14.43
CA ILE A 432 12.76 -37.68 -15.56
C ILE A 432 12.67 -39.21 -15.68
N GLU A 433 12.79 -39.93 -14.56
CA GLU A 433 12.64 -41.39 -14.51
C GLU A 433 11.25 -41.80 -15.03
N CYS A 434 10.18 -41.21 -14.49
CA CYS A 434 8.80 -41.49 -14.91
C CYS A 434 8.57 -41.16 -16.39
N LEU A 435 9.04 -40.01 -16.89
CA LEU A 435 8.95 -39.65 -18.31
C LEU A 435 9.69 -40.66 -19.19
N SER A 436 10.86 -41.14 -18.77
CA SER A 436 11.62 -42.14 -19.55
C SER A 436 10.84 -43.45 -19.74
N HIS A 437 10.04 -43.87 -18.75
CA HIS A 437 9.16 -45.03 -18.85
C HIS A 437 7.97 -44.83 -19.81
N HIS A 438 7.59 -43.58 -20.10
CA HIS A 438 6.54 -43.26 -21.06
C HIS A 438 7.07 -43.10 -22.50
N VAL A 439 8.33 -42.66 -22.65
CA VAL A 439 8.98 -42.39 -23.95
C VAL A 439 9.70 -43.61 -24.52
N VAL A 440 10.23 -44.51 -23.69
CA VAL A 440 10.86 -45.75 -24.17
C VAL A 440 9.76 -46.76 -24.53
N PRO A 441 9.59 -47.16 -25.80
CA PRO A 441 8.52 -48.09 -26.16
C PRO A 441 8.83 -49.47 -25.60
N LEU A 442 8.00 -49.92 -24.66
CA LEU A 442 7.76 -51.34 -24.45
C LEU A 442 7.08 -51.87 -25.71
N ASP A 443 7.90 -52.46 -26.58
CA ASP A 443 7.53 -53.26 -27.75
C ASP A 443 7.16 -52.45 -29.01
N TRP A 444 8.14 -52.27 -29.90
CA TRP A 444 7.96 -51.75 -31.27
C TRP A 444 6.90 -52.51 -32.08
N LYS A 445 6.51 -53.71 -31.65
CA LYS A 445 5.42 -54.50 -32.24
C LYS A 445 4.00 -54.06 -31.81
N LYS A 446 3.84 -53.27 -30.74
CA LYS A 446 2.52 -52.76 -30.29
C LYS A 446 2.20 -51.34 -30.74
N SER A 447 3.19 -50.57 -31.20
CA SER A 447 3.05 -49.13 -31.49
C SER A 447 2.36 -48.78 -32.82
N LEU A 448 1.72 -49.76 -33.48
CA LEU A 448 1.00 -49.56 -34.74
C LEU A 448 -0.49 -49.94 -34.65
N ALA A 449 -1.05 -49.96 -33.44
CA ALA A 449 -2.49 -50.04 -33.23
C ALA A 449 -3.03 -48.64 -32.89
N LYS A 450 -3.41 -47.91 -33.94
CA LYS A 450 -4.45 -46.87 -33.99
C LYS A 450 -4.64 -46.01 -32.73
N GLU A 451 -4.02 -44.82 -32.69
CA GLU A 451 -4.64 -43.59 -32.12
C GLU A 451 -3.81 -42.31 -32.27
N MET A 452 -2.82 -42.27 -33.17
CA MET A 452 -2.06 -41.03 -33.47
C MET A 452 -1.99 -40.69 -34.96
N VAL A 453 -2.95 -41.15 -35.75
CA VAL A 453 -3.13 -40.70 -37.14
C VAL A 453 -4.62 -40.51 -37.36
N TYR A 454 -5.10 -39.27 -37.22
CA TYR A 454 -5.82 -38.56 -38.29
C TYR A 454 -5.75 -37.06 -38.00
N GLN A 455 -5.48 -36.32 -39.08
CA GLN A 455 -5.24 -34.89 -39.20
C GLN A 455 -6.48 -34.04 -38.92
#